data_AF-A0A7S0WFC8-F1
#
_entry.id   AF-A0A7S0WFC8-F1
#
_cell.length_a   1.000
_cell.length_b   1.000
_cell.length_c   1.000
_cell.angle_alpha   90.00
_cell.angle_beta   90.00
_cell.angle_gamma   90.00
#
_symmetry.space_group_name_H-M   'P 1'
#
loop_
_entity.id
_entity.type
_entity.pdbx_description
1 polymer ?
#
loop_
_entity_poly.entity_id
_entity_poly.type
_entity_poly.pdbx_seq_one_letter_code
_entity_poly.pdbx_strand_id
1 'polypeptide(L)'
;LRPNERISQPMERVYESIANRYRSIGTPQLILVILRDKTADNYRQVKMSSDVRLGVPSQCVVSTNAGIGRRLQRPRDQYIANVALKVNAKLGGVNSVIANSESQRFEDHPEKALSWLAENFDRKPFMCMGIDVTHSVVKSENARSIAAVVGSMNRFARNILI
;
A
#
# COMPACT_ATOMS: atom_id res chain seq x y z
N LEU A 1 24.67 2.88 -4.92
CA LEU A 1 24.33 4.14 -5.62
C LEU A 1 25.64 4.73 -6.10
N ARG A 2 25.76 5.05 -7.39
CA ARG A 2 26.92 5.80 -7.88
C ARG A 2 26.88 7.23 -7.28
N PRO A 3 28.01 7.94 -7.15
CA PRO A 3 28.00 9.34 -6.74
C PRO A 3 27.04 10.15 -7.63
N ASN A 4 26.18 10.98 -7.03
CA ASN A 4 25.14 11.80 -7.69
C ASN A 4 23.99 11.03 -8.38
N GLU A 5 23.94 9.71 -8.24
CA GLU A 5 22.84 8.91 -8.81
C GLU A 5 21.61 8.95 -7.93
N ARG A 6 20.51 9.43 -8.50
CA ARG A 6 19.16 9.39 -7.92
C ARG A 6 18.68 7.95 -7.80
N ILE A 7 18.02 7.60 -6.70
CA ILE A 7 17.59 6.22 -6.41
C ILE A 7 16.55 5.69 -7.42
N SER A 8 15.86 6.58 -8.15
CA SER A 8 14.95 6.19 -9.23
C SER A 8 15.68 5.48 -10.39
N GLN A 9 16.90 5.91 -10.73
CA GLN A 9 17.66 5.35 -11.86
C GLN A 9 18.05 3.87 -11.68
N PRO A 10 18.63 3.42 -10.55
CA PRO A 10 18.92 2.00 -10.36
C PRO A 10 17.63 1.19 -10.23
N MET A 11 16.55 1.76 -9.68
CA MET A 11 15.26 1.07 -9.57
C MET A 11 14.67 0.76 -10.96
N GLU A 12 14.64 1.75 -11.86
CA GLU A 12 14.19 1.59 -13.25
C GLU A 12 15.06 0.58 -14.00
N ARG A 13 16.39 0.67 -13.87
CA ARG A 13 17.31 -0.29 -14.51
C ARG A 13 17.12 -1.73 -14.03
N VAL A 14 16.92 -1.92 -12.73
CA VAL A 14 16.67 -3.26 -12.16
C VAL A 14 15.33 -3.79 -12.66
N TYR A 15 14.29 -2.94 -12.70
CA TYR A 15 12.99 -3.29 -13.24
C TYR A 15 13.09 -3.75 -14.70
N GLU A 16 13.73 -2.96 -15.56
CA GLU A 16 13.93 -3.29 -16.98
C GLU A 16 14.71 -4.59 -17.17
N SER A 17 15.78 -4.78 -16.38
CA SER A 17 16.58 -6.01 -16.42
C SER A 17 15.75 -7.24 -16.07
N ILE A 18 14.95 -7.17 -15.00
CA ILE A 18 14.07 -8.26 -14.57
C ILE A 18 12.96 -8.50 -15.60
N ALA A 19 12.30 -7.44 -16.07
CA ALA A 19 11.24 -7.53 -17.08
C ALA A 19 11.76 -8.16 -18.39
N ASN A 20 12.99 -7.83 -18.79
CA ASN A 20 13.64 -8.44 -19.96
C ASN A 20 14.05 -9.89 -19.73
N ARG A 21 14.56 -10.22 -18.53
CA ARG A 21 14.99 -11.57 -18.16
C ARG A 21 13.81 -12.54 -18.06
N TYR A 22 12.67 -12.07 -17.57
CA TYR A 22 11.48 -12.87 -17.27
C TYR A 22 10.26 -12.50 -18.12
N ARG A 23 10.47 -12.09 -19.39
CA ARG A 23 9.38 -11.68 -20.30
C ARG A 23 8.22 -12.70 -20.39
N SER A 24 8.52 -13.99 -20.27
CA SER A 24 7.50 -15.06 -20.31
C SER A 24 6.65 -15.17 -19.05
N ILE A 25 7.11 -14.62 -17.93
CA ILE A 25 6.44 -14.69 -16.61
C ILE A 25 5.63 -13.40 -16.34
N GLY A 26 5.98 -12.30 -17.01
CA GLY A 26 5.32 -11.01 -16.89
C GLY A 26 6.12 -10.01 -16.07
N THR A 27 5.48 -8.90 -15.69
CA THR A 27 6.11 -7.84 -14.90
C THR A 27 6.10 -8.18 -13.40
N PRO A 28 7.09 -7.67 -12.63
CA PRO A 28 7.08 -7.78 -11.18
C PRO A 28 5.79 -7.25 -10.56
N GLN A 29 5.23 -7.96 -9.57
CA GLN A 29 4.02 -7.54 -8.84
C GLN A 29 4.33 -6.56 -7.69
N LEU A 30 5.57 -6.53 -7.20
CA LEU A 30 6.00 -5.67 -6.09
C LEU A 30 7.50 -5.38 -6.21
N ILE A 31 7.90 -4.15 -5.86
CA ILE A 31 9.31 -3.79 -5.66
C ILE A 31 9.58 -3.52 -4.18
N LEU A 32 10.38 -4.38 -3.54
CA LEU A 32 10.86 -4.16 -2.18
C LEU A 32 12.14 -3.32 -2.21
N VAL A 33 12.09 -2.13 -1.60
CA VAL A 33 13.23 -1.19 -1.59
C VAL A 33 13.80 -1.07 -0.18
N ILE A 34 15.06 -1.46 -0.01
CA ILE A 34 15.78 -1.32 1.26
C ILE A 34 16.53 0.01 1.26
N LEU A 35 16.11 0.92 2.11
CA LEU A 35 16.71 2.24 2.29
C LEU A 35 17.72 2.24 3.44
N ARG A 36 18.76 3.06 3.33
CA ARG A 36 19.73 3.25 4.44
C ARG A 36 19.11 4.03 5.60
N ASP A 37 18.33 5.04 5.29
CA ASP A 37 17.67 5.93 6.23
C ASP A 37 16.25 6.30 5.74
N LYS A 38 15.52 7.10 6.53
CA LYS A 38 14.16 7.55 6.24
C LYS A 38 14.13 8.97 5.64
N THR A 39 15.10 9.33 4.80
CA THR A 39 15.11 10.63 4.14
C THR A 39 13.91 10.79 3.20
N ALA A 40 13.22 11.93 3.30
CA ALA A 40 12.02 12.21 2.53
C ALA A 40 12.28 12.20 1.02
N ASP A 41 13.45 12.67 0.58
CA ASP A 41 13.81 12.73 -0.84
C ASP A 41 13.98 11.33 -1.46
N ASN A 42 14.71 10.41 -0.79
CA ASN A 42 14.84 9.04 -1.27
C ASN A 42 13.49 8.33 -1.35
N TYR A 43 12.64 8.50 -0.33
CA TYR A 43 11.30 7.93 -0.34
C TYR A 43 10.45 8.50 -1.48
N ARG A 44 10.49 9.82 -1.69
CA ARG A 44 9.79 10.50 -2.79
C ARG A 44 10.24 9.98 -4.15
N GLN A 45 11.54 9.86 -4.38
CA GLN A 45 12.07 9.38 -5.65
C GLN A 45 11.64 7.94 -5.95
N VAL A 46 11.67 7.06 -4.94
CA VAL A 46 11.16 5.68 -5.07
C VAL A 46 9.68 5.71 -5.45
N LYS A 47 8.86 6.48 -4.73
CA LYS A 47 7.41 6.55 -4.96
C LYS A 47 7.04 7.13 -6.32
N MET A 48 7.75 8.17 -6.76
CA MET A 48 7.57 8.72 -8.11
C MET A 48 7.95 7.71 -9.19
N SER A 49 8.98 6.90 -8.97
CA SER A 49 9.37 5.88 -9.94
C SER A 49 8.38 4.71 -9.95
N SER A 50 8.02 4.16 -8.78
CA SER A 50 7.08 3.04 -8.69
C SER A 50 5.66 3.39 -9.11
N ASP A 51 5.08 4.42 -8.51
CA ASP A 51 3.64 4.65 -8.54
C ASP A 51 3.22 5.42 -9.80
N VAL A 52 4.12 6.26 -10.35
CA VAL A 52 3.81 7.12 -11.52
C VAL A 52 4.45 6.60 -12.82
N ARG A 53 5.71 6.12 -12.78
CA ARG A 53 6.42 5.75 -14.01
C ARG A 53 6.28 4.27 -14.35
N LEU A 54 6.53 3.40 -13.38
CA LEU A 54 6.57 1.96 -13.60
C LEU A 54 5.20 1.29 -13.43
N GLY A 55 4.30 1.88 -12.64
CA GLY A 55 2.98 1.30 -12.37
C GLY A 55 3.05 0.02 -11.53
N VAL A 56 4.12 -0.17 -10.76
CA VAL A 56 4.31 -1.37 -9.92
C VAL A 56 4.38 -0.96 -8.46
N PRO A 57 3.54 -1.52 -7.56
CA PRO A 57 3.57 -1.20 -6.14
C PRO A 57 4.95 -1.39 -5.51
N SER A 58 5.34 -0.48 -4.63
CA SER A 58 6.61 -0.58 -3.90
C SER A 58 6.43 -0.61 -2.37
N GLN A 59 7.26 -1.38 -1.69
CA GLN A 59 7.38 -1.40 -0.23
C GLN A 59 8.78 -0.95 0.19
N CYS A 60 8.89 0.20 0.85
CA CYS A 60 10.16 0.68 1.38
C CYS A 60 10.36 0.17 2.81
N VAL A 61 11.55 -0.36 3.12
CA VAL A 61 11.98 -0.71 4.47
C VAL A 61 13.30 -0.02 4.78
N VAL A 62 13.47 0.49 6.00
CA VAL A 62 14.76 1.05 6.41
C VAL A 62 15.60 -0.10 6.94
N SER A 63 16.82 -0.27 6.41
CA SER A 63 17.75 -1.34 6.75
C SER A 63 17.91 -1.53 8.26
N THR A 64 18.10 -0.44 9.01
CA THR A 64 18.22 -0.47 10.48
C THR A 64 16.94 -0.91 11.18
N ASN A 65 15.76 -0.67 10.60
CA ASN A 65 14.46 -1.13 11.11
C ASN A 65 14.18 -2.59 10.75
N ALA A 66 14.70 -3.05 9.62
CA ALA A 66 14.59 -4.43 9.16
C ALA A 66 15.70 -5.34 9.73
N GLY A 67 16.67 -4.79 10.47
CA GLY A 67 17.81 -5.55 10.99
C GLY A 67 18.82 -5.97 9.93
N ILE A 68 18.82 -5.31 8.77
CA ILE A 68 19.72 -5.61 7.65
C ILE A 68 21.05 -4.88 7.88
N GLY A 69 22.16 -5.61 7.79
CA GLY A 69 23.51 -5.05 7.88
C GLY A 69 24.02 -4.78 9.29
N ARG A 70 23.31 -5.22 10.35
CA ARG A 70 23.79 -5.22 11.75
C ARG A 70 23.29 -6.45 12.49
N ARG A 71 24.02 -6.87 13.54
CA ARG A 71 23.57 -7.94 14.45
C ARG A 71 22.24 -7.53 15.10
N LEU A 72 21.26 -8.43 15.05
CA LEU A 72 19.96 -8.22 15.68
C LEU A 72 20.14 -8.14 17.20
N GLN A 73 19.75 -6.99 17.79
CA GLN A 73 19.77 -6.82 19.24
C GLN A 73 18.44 -7.23 19.90
N ARG A 74 17.33 -7.23 19.14
CA ARG A 74 15.99 -7.62 19.58
C ARG A 74 15.19 -8.25 18.44
N PRO A 75 14.21 -9.13 18.75
CA PRO A 75 13.22 -9.60 17.79
C PRO A 75 12.46 -8.43 17.14
N ARG A 76 12.01 -8.61 15.90
CA ARG A 76 11.33 -7.56 15.12
C ARG A 76 10.00 -8.02 14.55
N ASP A 77 9.40 -9.02 15.18
CA ASP A 77 8.24 -9.73 14.66
C ASP A 77 7.07 -8.78 14.41
N GLN A 78 6.85 -7.82 15.32
CA GLN A 78 5.84 -6.79 15.13
C GLN A 78 6.13 -5.87 13.92
N TYR A 79 7.39 -5.49 13.70
CA TYR A 79 7.76 -4.67 12.54
C TYR A 79 7.55 -5.44 11.24
N ILE A 80 7.98 -6.70 11.21
CA ILE A 80 7.84 -7.59 10.05
C ILE A 80 6.36 -7.84 9.77
N ALA A 81 5.54 -8.13 10.79
CA ALA A 81 4.10 -8.27 10.67
C ALA A 81 3.46 -7.02 10.05
N ASN A 82 3.82 -5.82 10.54
CA ASN A 82 3.30 -4.57 10.00
C ASN A 82 3.72 -4.32 8.54
N VAL A 83 4.91 -4.77 8.13
CA VAL A 83 5.35 -4.73 6.72
C VAL A 83 4.55 -5.73 5.88
N ALA A 84 4.36 -6.96 6.38
CA ALA A 84 3.59 -7.99 5.70
C ALA A 84 2.13 -7.55 5.46
N LEU A 85 1.49 -6.93 6.46
CA LEU A 85 0.14 -6.37 6.32
C LEU A 85 0.05 -5.33 5.19
N LYS A 86 1.09 -4.49 5.03
CA LYS A 86 1.16 -3.50 3.95
C LYS A 86 1.40 -4.12 2.58
N VAL A 87 2.23 -5.16 2.52
CA VAL A 87 2.49 -5.91 1.28
C VAL A 87 1.22 -6.62 0.82
N ASN A 88 0.52 -7.31 1.73
CA ASN A 88 -0.73 -7.99 1.43
C ASN A 88 -1.75 -7.01 0.83
N ALA A 89 -1.94 -5.85 1.46
CA ALA A 89 -2.86 -4.83 0.95
C ALA A 89 -2.46 -4.27 -0.44
N LYS A 90 -1.17 -4.04 -0.70
CA LYS A 90 -0.67 -3.56 -2.01
C LYS A 90 -0.86 -4.55 -3.14
N LEU A 91 -0.89 -5.84 -2.81
CA LEU A 91 -1.14 -6.92 -3.75
C LEU A 91 -2.63 -7.27 -3.86
N GLY A 92 -3.52 -6.45 -3.28
CA GLY A 92 -4.97 -6.63 -3.35
C GLY A 92 -5.54 -7.62 -2.33
N GLY A 93 -4.72 -8.08 -1.39
CA GLY A 93 -5.13 -8.98 -0.32
C GLY A 93 -5.90 -8.27 0.79
N VAL A 94 -6.65 -9.06 1.56
CA VAL A 94 -7.46 -8.60 2.71
C VAL A 94 -6.80 -9.10 4.00
N ASN A 95 -6.48 -8.18 4.91
CA ASN A 95 -5.83 -8.53 6.19
C ASN A 95 -6.83 -8.99 7.26
N SER A 96 -8.01 -8.38 7.30
CA SER A 96 -9.00 -8.63 8.34
C SER A 96 -10.39 -8.31 7.81
N VAL A 97 -11.39 -8.97 8.41
CA VAL A 97 -12.80 -8.76 8.11
C VAL A 97 -13.54 -8.53 9.42
N ILE A 98 -14.60 -7.73 9.37
CA ILE A 98 -15.47 -7.53 10.53
C ILE A 98 -16.24 -8.83 10.75
N ALA A 99 -16.06 -9.42 11.93
CA ALA A 99 -16.78 -10.60 12.36
C ALA A 99 -18.11 -10.20 12.98
N ASN A 100 -19.14 -11.04 12.85
CA ASN A 100 -20.42 -10.80 13.51
C ASN A 100 -20.38 -11.37 14.92
N SER A 101 -20.87 -10.58 15.87
CA SER A 101 -21.16 -11.02 17.22
C SER A 101 -22.43 -11.87 17.22
N GLU A 102 -22.38 -13.06 16.63
CA GLU A 102 -23.23 -14.21 16.95
C GLU A 102 -22.86 -15.35 16.00
N SER A 103 -22.24 -16.37 16.59
CA SER A 103 -22.06 -17.74 16.11
C SER A 103 -22.72 -18.08 14.77
N GLN A 104 -21.91 -18.40 13.75
CA GLN A 104 -21.93 -19.68 13.03
C GLN A 104 -20.95 -19.64 11.86
N ARG A 105 -20.49 -20.83 11.47
CA ARG A 105 -19.42 -21.18 10.52
C ARG A 105 -19.27 -20.18 9.37
N PHE A 106 -18.00 -19.80 9.14
CA PHE A 106 -17.54 -18.90 8.07
C PHE A 106 -17.95 -19.34 6.65
N GLU A 107 -18.39 -20.59 6.49
CA GLU A 107 -18.65 -21.24 5.20
C GLU A 107 -20.07 -21.00 4.66
N ASP A 108 -21.05 -20.69 5.51
CA ASP A 108 -22.46 -20.77 5.07
C ASP A 108 -23.09 -19.42 4.71
N HIS A 109 -22.70 -18.29 5.32
CA HIS A 109 -23.36 -16.98 5.08
C HIS A 109 -22.44 -15.76 5.26
N PRO A 110 -21.61 -15.38 4.26
CA PRO A 110 -20.75 -14.20 4.34
C PRO A 110 -21.54 -12.86 4.42
N GLU A 111 -22.84 -12.83 4.13
CA GLU A 111 -23.70 -11.63 4.12
C GLU A 111 -23.84 -10.87 5.43
N LYS A 112 -23.49 -11.46 6.57
CA LYS A 112 -23.80 -10.82 7.85
C LYS A 112 -22.73 -9.84 8.32
N ALA A 113 -21.52 -9.79 7.74
CA ALA A 113 -20.36 -9.01 8.23
C ALA A 113 -20.61 -7.49 8.46
N LEU A 114 -21.71 -6.97 7.90
CA LEU A 114 -22.16 -5.60 8.08
C LEU A 114 -23.68 -5.58 8.36
N SER A 115 -24.19 -6.49 9.22
CA SER A 115 -25.62 -6.64 9.51
C SER A 115 -26.30 -5.31 9.85
N TRP A 116 -25.65 -4.45 10.65
CA TRP A 116 -26.19 -3.12 10.94
C TRP A 116 -26.37 -2.25 9.67
N LEU A 117 -25.39 -2.23 8.76
CA LEU A 117 -25.54 -1.50 7.49
C LEU A 117 -26.58 -2.18 6.59
N ALA A 118 -26.52 -3.50 6.47
CA ALA A 118 -27.45 -4.26 5.61
C ALA A 118 -28.91 -4.09 6.06
N GLU A 119 -29.18 -4.02 7.36
CA GLU A 119 -30.51 -3.77 7.93
C GLU A 119 -30.97 -2.32 7.69
N ASN A 120 -30.10 -1.33 7.91
CA ASN A 120 -30.44 0.08 7.71
C ASN A 120 -30.58 0.48 6.23
N PHE A 121 -29.95 -0.27 5.31
CA PHE A 121 -30.03 -0.04 3.87
C PHE A 121 -30.98 -1.00 3.15
N ASP A 122 -31.87 -1.72 3.85
CA ASP A 122 -32.83 -2.65 3.25
C ASP A 122 -32.16 -3.65 2.29
N ARG A 123 -30.96 -4.11 2.68
CA ARG A 123 -30.08 -5.01 1.91
C ARG A 123 -29.68 -4.49 0.53
N LYS A 124 -29.86 -3.20 0.24
CA LYS A 124 -29.43 -2.57 -1.01
C LYS A 124 -27.90 -2.44 -1.04
N PRO A 125 -27.28 -2.56 -2.23
CA PRO A 125 -25.85 -2.31 -2.37
C PRO A 125 -25.48 -0.90 -1.88
N PHE A 126 -24.43 -0.80 -1.08
CA PHE A 126 -23.88 0.46 -0.59
C PHE A 126 -22.38 0.53 -0.85
N MET A 127 -21.85 1.76 -0.86
CA MET A 127 -20.42 2.05 -0.94
C MET A 127 -20.05 2.98 0.20
N CYS A 128 -18.97 2.66 0.92
CA CYS A 128 -18.37 3.58 1.88
C CYS A 128 -17.35 4.45 1.14
N MET A 129 -17.47 5.77 1.28
CA MET A 129 -16.56 6.75 0.69
C MET A 129 -15.90 7.60 1.77
N GLY A 130 -14.61 7.90 1.58
CA GLY A 130 -13.86 8.85 2.38
C GLY A 130 -13.32 9.95 1.48
N ILE A 131 -13.38 11.21 1.91
CA ILE A 131 -12.94 12.37 1.13
C ILE A 131 -12.09 13.25 2.04
N ASP A 132 -10.95 13.71 1.52
CA ASP A 132 -10.09 14.68 2.20
C ASP A 132 -9.59 15.74 1.22
N VAL A 133 -9.40 16.97 1.73
CA VAL A 133 -8.80 18.08 0.97
C VAL A 133 -7.63 18.63 1.76
N THR A 134 -6.44 18.50 1.21
CA THR A 134 -5.22 19.07 1.77
C THR A 134 -4.91 20.40 1.10
N HIS A 135 -4.84 21.47 1.88
CA HIS A 135 -4.42 22.80 1.42
C HIS A 135 -2.89 22.94 1.46
N SER A 136 -2.34 23.76 0.56
CA SER A 136 -0.92 24.14 0.61
C SER A 136 -0.58 24.83 1.92
N VAL A 137 0.55 24.44 2.53
CA VAL A 137 1.11 25.11 3.71
C VAL A 137 1.58 26.54 3.36
N VAL A 138 2.01 26.76 2.11
CA VAL A 138 2.43 28.08 1.63
C VAL A 138 1.19 28.86 1.16
N LYS A 139 0.90 29.96 1.85
CA LYS A 139 -0.13 30.93 1.46
C LYS A 139 0.41 31.82 0.35
N SER A 140 0.09 31.48 -0.89
CA SER A 140 0.35 32.30 -2.08
C SER A 140 -0.95 32.40 -2.89
N GLU A 141 -1.10 33.44 -3.72
CA GLU A 141 -2.28 33.58 -4.61
C GLU A 141 -2.49 32.36 -5.53
N ASN A 142 -1.41 31.63 -5.88
CA ASN A 142 -1.45 30.40 -6.66
C ASN A 142 -1.46 29.11 -5.81
N ALA A 143 -1.79 29.19 -4.52
CA ALA A 143 -1.85 28.01 -3.66
C ALA A 143 -2.93 27.04 -4.18
N ARG A 144 -2.52 25.81 -4.49
CA ARG A 144 -3.44 24.74 -4.93
C ARG A 144 -3.76 23.81 -3.78
N SER A 145 -4.99 23.33 -3.76
CA SER A 145 -5.44 22.27 -2.86
C SER A 145 -5.43 20.94 -3.60
N ILE A 146 -5.19 19.85 -2.87
CA ILE A 146 -5.27 18.48 -3.40
C ILE A 146 -6.47 17.81 -2.74
N ALA A 147 -7.43 17.37 -3.54
CA ALA A 147 -8.54 16.54 -3.08
C ALA A 147 -8.23 15.07 -3.37
N ALA A 148 -8.54 14.20 -2.41
CA ALA A 148 -8.46 12.76 -2.56
C ALA A 148 -9.79 12.11 -2.15
N VAL A 149 -10.23 11.13 -2.93
CA VAL A 149 -11.46 10.37 -2.68
C VAL A 149 -11.10 8.90 -2.67
N VAL A 150 -11.63 8.17 -1.70
CA VAL A 150 -11.50 6.72 -1.59
C VAL A 150 -12.86 6.07 -1.53
N GLY A 151 -13.01 4.92 -2.19
CA GLY A 151 -14.25 4.16 -2.22
C GLY A 151 -14.01 2.68 -1.98
N SER A 152 -14.89 2.04 -1.21
CA SER A 152 -14.87 0.59 -1.06
C SER A 152 -15.29 -0.12 -2.35
N MET A 153 -14.56 -1.17 -2.73
CA MET A 153 -14.77 -1.86 -4.01
C MET A 153 -15.52 -3.19 -3.89
N ASN A 154 -16.05 -3.53 -2.71
CA ASN A 154 -16.89 -4.72 -2.53
C ASN A 154 -17.93 -4.56 -1.42
N ARG A 155 -18.88 -5.50 -1.38
CA ARG A 155 -19.99 -5.61 -0.41
C ARG A 155 -19.59 -5.63 1.06
N PHE A 156 -18.30 -5.75 1.35
CA PHE A 156 -17.77 -5.82 2.70
C PHE A 156 -17.00 -4.57 3.10
N ALA A 157 -17.16 -3.49 2.33
CA ALA A 157 -16.45 -2.23 2.49
C ALA A 157 -14.90 -2.38 2.45
N ARG A 158 -14.37 -3.34 1.67
CA ARG A 158 -12.92 -3.61 1.56
C ARG A 158 -12.39 -3.23 0.18
N ASN A 159 -11.06 -3.31 0.05
CA ASN A 159 -10.28 -2.95 -1.13
C ASN A 159 -10.62 -1.52 -1.57
N ILE A 160 -9.74 -0.61 -1.20
CA ILE A 160 -9.97 0.81 -1.44
C ILE A 160 -9.32 1.20 -2.76
N LEU A 161 -10.10 1.78 -3.67
CA LEU A 161 -9.56 2.48 -4.83
C LEU A 161 -9.15 3.90 -4.39
N ILE A 162 -7.97 4.34 -4.82
CA ILE A 162 -7.43 5.70 -4.66
C ILE A 162 -7.30 6.32 -6.05
#